data_AF-A0A0M3J2G7-F1
#
_entry.id   AF-A0A0M3J2G7-F1
#
_cell.length_a   1.000
_cell.length_b   1.000
_cell.length_c   1.000
_cell.angle_alpha   90.00
_cell.angle_beta   90.00
_cell.angle_gamma   90.00
#
_symmetry.space_group_name_H-M   'P 1'
#
loop_
_entity.id
_entity.type
_entity.pdbx_description
1 polymer ?
#
loop_
_entity_poly.entity_id
_entity_poly.type
_entity_poly.pdbx_seq_one_letter_code
_entity_poly.pdbx_strand_id
1 'polypeptide(L)'
;MLEFGNCVIFQSFSTTNQTFSEEAKLRISYANAKASKGDIDNALKIFDGVSERLRIRSKENSNLMLNILFTLLEKHDWNGADKARKKRVFQLKSLLNLDEDGKFSDYIEFTTVLGRIRQYRDQKEANVEGAIYLFKLLPEKYARTQRDFFKSYLFDKLKQSSDVAESIQLGVQLEQADILKNPRRILIDHALANNRARFYELYEKFLKSDEFKRLGKRAHLAYPYIVHSLNQLSNSSNEKKVEIFVHIASALFKWEQPEMRFLKQWFMEPLMKNSSVLTEVMCEICKDEKIRSNIASMVIDHLLFRHKFKEVTELLDG
;
A
#
# COMPACT_ATOMS: atom_id res chain seq x y z
N MET A 1 44.27 -19.18 19.01
CA MET A 1 43.64 -19.32 20.34
C MET A 1 44.11 -18.19 21.21
N LEU A 2 43.26 -17.18 21.40
CA LEU A 2 43.41 -16.17 22.44
C LEU A 2 42.04 -16.06 23.08
N GLU A 3 41.85 -16.86 24.12
CA GLU A 3 40.72 -16.74 25.05
C GLU A 3 40.92 -15.44 25.84
N PHE A 4 40.22 -14.39 25.44
CA PHE A 4 40.02 -13.25 26.34
C PHE A 4 38.92 -13.63 27.33
N GLY A 5 39.36 -14.14 28.48
CA GLY A 5 38.53 -14.43 29.64
C GLY A 5 37.80 -13.18 30.14
N ASN A 6 36.65 -13.44 30.74
CA ASN A 6 35.86 -12.60 31.64
C ASN A 6 36.36 -11.16 31.81
N CYS A 7 35.74 -10.24 31.06
CA CYS A 7 35.92 -8.80 31.21
C CYS A 7 35.29 -8.33 32.54
N VAL A 8 36.06 -8.43 33.62
CA VAL A 8 35.83 -7.71 34.88
C VAL A 8 36.54 -6.36 34.76
N ILE A 9 36.02 -5.44 33.92
CA ILE A 9 36.52 -4.06 33.85
C ILE A 9 35.34 -3.10 33.76
N PHE A 10 34.42 -3.17 34.72
CA PHE A 10 33.48 -2.07 35.01
C PHE A 10 33.12 -2.04 36.51
N GLN A 11 34.09 -2.32 37.38
CA GLN A 11 33.90 -2.14 38.81
C GLN A 11 34.55 -0.83 39.25
N SER A 12 33.67 0.11 39.61
CA SER A 12 33.91 1.39 40.27
C SER A 12 34.50 2.52 39.42
N PHE A 13 33.63 3.39 38.91
CA PHE A 13 33.95 4.79 38.69
C PHE A 13 32.83 5.71 39.24
N SER A 14 33.14 6.35 40.37
CA SER A 14 32.86 7.75 40.74
C SER A 14 31.42 8.31 40.73
N THR A 15 31.09 9.04 41.80
CA THR A 15 29.79 9.60 42.21
C THR A 15 29.32 10.88 41.49
N THR A 16 29.98 11.34 40.43
CA THR A 16 29.58 12.58 39.71
C THR A 16 28.78 12.28 38.42
N ASN A 17 27.72 13.07 38.17
CA ASN A 17 26.78 12.86 37.06
C ASN A 17 27.43 12.84 35.65
N GLN A 18 28.59 13.49 35.46
CA GLN A 18 29.30 13.54 34.17
C GLN A 18 30.04 12.22 33.85
N THR A 19 30.74 11.62 34.81
CA THR A 19 31.44 10.34 34.62
C THR A 19 30.48 9.19 34.31
N PHE A 20 29.30 9.19 34.95
CA PHE A 20 28.23 8.23 34.64
C PHE A 20 27.67 8.37 33.21
N SER A 21 27.67 9.58 32.65
CA SER A 21 27.22 9.82 31.28
C SER A 21 28.24 9.29 30.26
N GLU A 22 29.53 9.49 30.50
CA GLU A 22 30.59 9.00 29.61
C GLU A 22 30.71 7.47 29.65
N GLU A 23 30.53 6.84 30.81
CA GLU A 23 30.46 5.38 30.91
C GLU A 23 29.29 4.81 30.08
N ALA A 24 28.11 5.44 30.16
CA ALA A 24 26.95 5.04 29.37
C ALA A 24 27.23 5.15 27.87
N LYS A 25 27.84 6.25 27.41
CA LYS A 25 28.24 6.43 26.00
C LYS A 25 29.21 5.35 25.54
N LEU A 26 30.21 5.00 26.34
CA LEU A 26 31.17 3.94 26.02
C LEU A 26 30.49 2.58 25.90
N ARG A 27 29.62 2.22 26.86
CA ARG A 27 28.86 0.97 26.83
C ARG A 27 27.93 0.90 25.61
N ILE A 28 27.21 1.98 25.30
CA ILE A 28 26.35 2.06 24.11
C ILE A 28 27.17 1.96 22.83
N SER A 29 28.33 2.62 22.76
CA SER A 29 29.23 2.55 21.60
C SER A 29 29.79 1.14 21.40
N TYR A 30 30.14 0.46 22.48
CA TYR A 30 30.59 -0.93 22.44
C TYR A 30 29.47 -1.88 21.98
N ALA A 31 28.25 -1.68 22.48
CA ALA A 31 27.08 -2.43 22.02
C ALA A 31 26.78 -2.21 20.53
N ASN A 32 26.86 -0.96 20.05
CA ASN A 32 26.74 -0.63 18.63
C ASN A 32 27.81 -1.36 17.79
N ALA A 33 29.08 -1.33 18.22
CA ALA A 33 30.17 -2.03 17.53
C ALA A 33 29.93 -3.55 17.45
N LYS A 34 29.41 -4.15 18.52
CA LYS A 34 29.02 -5.57 18.57
C LYS A 34 27.85 -5.87 17.62
N ALA A 35 26.83 -5.02 17.60
CA ALA A 35 25.67 -5.16 16.72
C ALA A 35 26.07 -5.11 15.23
N SER A 36 26.94 -4.15 14.87
CA SER A 36 27.48 -4.02 13.51
C SER A 36 28.20 -5.31 13.07
N LYS A 37 28.99 -5.92 13.97
CA LYS A 37 29.68 -7.20 13.74
C LYS A 37 28.75 -8.43 13.71
N GLY A 38 27.46 -8.29 14.00
CA GLY A 38 26.49 -9.40 13.99
C GLY A 38 26.23 -10.06 15.32
N ASP A 39 26.92 -9.63 16.38
CA ASP A 39 26.76 -10.16 17.74
C ASP A 39 25.61 -9.43 18.47
N ILE A 40 24.39 -9.63 17.96
CA ILE A 40 23.19 -8.92 18.41
C ILE A 40 22.82 -9.25 19.86
N ASP A 41 22.90 -10.52 20.26
CA ASP A 41 22.48 -10.94 21.59
C ASP A 41 23.39 -10.35 22.67
N ASN A 42 24.70 -10.28 22.43
CA ASN A 42 25.61 -9.60 23.36
C ASN A 42 25.43 -8.08 23.32
N ALA A 43 25.16 -7.49 22.15
CA ALA A 43 24.84 -6.07 22.06
C ALA A 43 23.62 -5.71 22.94
N LEU A 44 22.54 -6.50 22.86
CA LEU A 44 21.35 -6.32 23.70
C LEU A 44 21.64 -6.50 25.19
N LYS A 45 22.45 -7.49 25.59
CA LYS A 45 22.87 -7.67 27.00
C LYS A 45 23.67 -6.49 27.54
N ILE A 46 24.63 -5.98 26.77
CA ILE A 46 25.44 -4.81 27.16
C ILE A 46 24.53 -3.60 27.33
N PHE A 47 23.56 -3.44 26.43
CA PHE A 47 22.61 -2.35 26.43
C PHE A 47 21.61 -2.41 27.57
N ASP A 48 21.12 -3.61 27.92
CA ASP A 48 20.27 -3.84 29.08
C ASP A 48 21.01 -3.51 30.39
N GLY A 49 22.31 -3.79 30.44
CA GLY A 49 23.18 -3.39 31.56
C GLY A 49 23.38 -1.88 31.73
N VAL A 50 22.93 -1.04 30.79
CA VAL A 50 22.90 0.42 30.97
C VAL A 50 21.68 0.77 31.81
N SER A 51 21.83 1.39 32.99
CA SER A 51 20.68 1.72 33.84
C SER A 51 19.67 2.64 33.13
N GLU A 52 18.38 2.42 33.37
CA GLU A 52 17.27 3.20 32.80
C GLU A 52 17.44 4.71 33.01
N ARG A 53 17.88 5.10 34.21
CA ARG A 53 18.17 6.50 34.56
C ARG A 53 19.23 7.14 33.65
N LEU A 54 20.21 6.38 33.17
CA LEU A 54 21.27 6.88 32.28
C LEU A 54 20.84 6.90 30.80
N ARG A 55 19.88 6.04 30.42
CA ARG A 55 19.27 6.03 29.09
C ARG A 55 18.45 7.31 28.84
N ILE A 56 17.71 7.78 29.84
CA ILE A 56 16.78 8.92 29.74
C ILE A 56 17.49 10.28 29.93
N ARG A 57 18.64 10.31 30.61
CA ARG A 57 19.32 11.54 31.06
C ARG A 57 19.95 12.40 29.97
N SER A 58 20.19 11.87 28.77
CA SER A 58 20.72 12.69 27.67
C SER A 58 20.09 12.33 26.32
N LYS A 59 19.80 13.36 25.52
CA LYS A 59 19.37 13.20 24.12
C LYS A 59 20.42 12.45 23.30
N GLU A 60 21.70 12.71 23.57
CA GLU A 60 22.83 12.01 22.94
C GLU A 60 22.78 10.50 23.18
N ASN A 61 22.57 10.06 24.43
CA ASN A 61 22.46 8.63 24.75
C ASN A 61 21.25 8.04 24.04
N SER A 62 20.10 8.72 24.09
CA SER A 62 18.86 8.31 23.40
C SER A 62 19.07 8.11 21.89
N ASN A 63 19.83 8.99 21.25
CA ASN A 63 20.15 8.89 19.83
C ASN A 63 21.15 7.78 19.53
N LEU A 64 22.21 7.63 20.33
CA LEU A 64 23.18 6.53 20.19
C LEU A 64 22.51 5.17 20.35
N MET A 65 21.46 5.11 21.17
CA MET A 65 20.65 3.93 21.39
C MET A 65 19.81 3.55 20.16
N LEU A 66 19.38 4.52 19.34
CA LEU A 66 18.69 4.25 18.07
C LEU A 66 19.59 3.56 17.04
N ASN A 67 20.91 3.70 17.12
CA ASN A 67 21.80 3.07 16.16
C ASN A 67 21.71 1.53 16.19
N ILE A 68 21.53 0.92 17.36
CA ILE A 68 21.30 -0.53 17.47
C ILE A 68 19.98 -0.90 16.79
N LEU A 69 18.93 -0.09 16.97
CA LEU A 69 17.66 -0.28 16.25
C LEU A 69 17.91 -0.23 14.74
N PHE A 70 18.60 0.78 14.23
CA PHE A 70 18.86 0.90 12.81
C PHE A 70 19.66 -0.28 12.27
N THR A 71 20.71 -0.74 12.97
CA THR A 71 21.48 -1.93 12.59
C THR A 71 20.62 -3.19 12.57
N LEU A 72 19.69 -3.33 13.51
CA LEU A 72 18.73 -4.45 13.55
C LEU A 72 17.73 -4.40 12.40
N LEU A 73 17.30 -3.21 11.99
CA LEU A 73 16.38 -3.05 10.88
C LEU A 73 17.10 -3.25 9.53
N GLU A 74 18.35 -2.79 9.40
CA GLU A 74 19.20 -2.86 8.20
C GLU A 74 19.66 -4.28 7.84
N LYS A 75 19.77 -5.19 8.82
CA LYS A 75 20.01 -6.61 8.52
C LYS A 75 18.71 -7.21 7.96
N HIS A 76 18.54 -7.06 6.65
CA HIS A 76 17.37 -7.25 5.78
C HIS A 76 16.58 -8.57 5.88
N ASP A 77 16.91 -9.49 6.78
CA ASP A 77 16.33 -10.84 6.77
C ASP A 77 14.97 -10.94 7.50
N TRP A 78 14.01 -10.12 7.10
CA TRP A 78 12.69 -10.03 7.71
C TRP A 78 11.74 -11.15 7.27
N ASN A 79 12.13 -11.93 6.25
CA ASN A 79 11.34 -13.02 5.70
C ASN A 79 11.52 -14.38 6.41
N GLY A 80 12.23 -14.43 7.54
CA GLY A 80 12.42 -15.66 8.32
C GLY A 80 11.43 -15.78 9.48
N ALA A 81 10.75 -16.92 9.58
CA ALA A 81 9.84 -17.33 10.65
C ALA A 81 10.49 -17.47 12.05
N ASP A 82 11.08 -16.39 12.59
CA ASP A 82 11.92 -16.48 13.77
C ASP A 82 11.32 -15.73 14.98
N LYS A 83 10.70 -16.50 15.90
CA LYS A 83 10.29 -16.01 17.23
C LYS A 83 11.43 -15.27 17.93
N ALA A 84 12.70 -15.65 17.68
CA ALA A 84 13.85 -15.01 18.28
C ALA A 84 14.04 -13.56 17.81
N ARG A 85 13.77 -13.24 16.54
CA ARG A 85 13.88 -11.85 16.04
C ARG A 85 12.76 -10.96 16.55
N LYS A 86 11.50 -11.41 16.57
CA LYS A 86 10.40 -10.67 17.22
C LYS A 86 10.69 -10.43 18.70
N LYS A 87 11.27 -11.43 19.38
CA LYS A 87 11.75 -11.31 20.76
C LYS A 87 12.85 -10.25 20.89
N ARG A 88 13.85 -10.22 20.00
CA ARG A 88 14.92 -9.19 19.98
C ARG A 88 14.39 -7.79 19.72
N VAL A 89 13.43 -7.63 18.80
CA VAL A 89 12.78 -6.33 18.54
C VAL A 89 11.92 -5.88 19.72
N PHE A 90 11.20 -6.82 20.36
CA PHE A 90 10.44 -6.53 21.57
C PHE A 90 11.35 -6.15 22.75
N GLN A 91 12.44 -6.89 22.94
CA GLN A 91 13.48 -6.58 23.93
C GLN A 91 14.06 -5.20 23.64
N LEU A 92 14.42 -4.90 22.39
CA LEU A 92 14.91 -3.58 22.04
C LEU A 92 13.85 -2.48 22.29
N LYS A 93 12.58 -2.73 22.00
CA LYS A 93 11.48 -1.79 22.28
C LYS A 93 11.42 -1.46 23.78
N SER A 94 11.59 -2.44 24.67
CA SER A 94 11.67 -2.21 26.12
C SER A 94 12.93 -1.46 26.57
N LEU A 95 13.94 -1.36 25.71
CA LEU A 95 15.19 -0.66 26.02
C LEU A 95 15.23 0.76 25.44
N LEU A 96 14.29 1.15 24.57
CA LEU A 96 14.22 2.48 23.97
C LEU A 96 13.43 3.45 24.85
N ASN A 97 13.75 4.75 24.74
CA ASN A 97 13.03 5.80 25.46
C ASN A 97 11.69 6.08 24.79
N LEU A 98 10.67 5.32 25.21
CA LEU A 98 9.30 5.46 24.75
C LEU A 98 8.42 6.20 25.77
N ASP A 99 7.36 6.84 25.30
CA ASP A 99 6.29 7.39 26.12
C ASP A 99 5.28 6.30 26.55
N GLU A 100 4.26 6.70 27.31
CA GLU A 100 3.21 5.82 27.84
C GLU A 100 2.41 5.13 26.73
N ASP A 101 2.32 5.73 25.55
CA ASP A 101 1.67 5.18 24.35
C ASP A 101 2.61 4.27 23.54
N GLY A 102 3.84 4.07 24.01
CA GLY A 102 4.87 3.25 23.36
C GLY A 102 5.44 3.87 22.09
N LYS A 103 5.38 5.20 21.95
CA LYS A 103 5.99 6.02 20.90
C LYS A 103 7.30 6.62 21.37
N PHE A 104 8.15 7.07 20.47
CA PHE A 104 9.38 7.76 20.83
C PHE A 104 9.09 9.02 21.64
N SER A 105 9.72 9.12 22.81
CA SER A 105 9.64 10.30 23.67
C SER A 105 10.34 11.52 23.06
N ASP A 106 10.08 12.72 23.58
CA ASP A 106 10.71 13.98 23.12
C ASP A 106 12.23 14.06 23.42
N TYR A 107 12.80 13.06 24.10
CA TYR A 107 14.25 12.91 24.28
C TYR A 107 14.95 12.37 23.03
N ILE A 108 14.19 11.83 22.07
CA ILE A 108 14.72 11.35 20.79
C ILE A 108 14.74 12.47 19.78
N GLU A 109 15.85 12.55 19.03
CA GLU A 109 15.95 13.48 17.93
C GLU A 109 15.20 12.94 16.71
N PHE A 110 13.97 13.43 16.52
CA PHE A 110 13.09 12.97 15.44
C PHE A 110 13.69 13.19 14.05
N THR A 111 14.52 14.21 13.84
CA THR A 111 15.21 14.44 12.55
C THR A 111 16.03 13.22 12.13
N THR A 112 16.70 12.54 13.06
CA THR A 112 17.45 11.30 12.82
C THR A 112 16.53 10.16 12.40
N VAL A 113 15.42 9.97 13.12
CA VAL A 113 14.42 8.92 12.81
C VAL A 113 13.79 9.17 11.43
N LEU A 114 13.37 10.41 11.16
CA LEU A 114 12.79 10.80 9.89
C LEU A 114 13.80 10.65 8.74
N GLY A 115 15.05 11.07 8.94
CA GLY A 115 16.13 10.88 7.98
C GLY A 115 16.35 9.40 7.65
N ARG A 116 16.28 8.52 8.65
CA ARG A 116 16.42 7.07 8.44
C ARG A 116 15.23 6.46 7.69
N ILE A 117 14.00 6.89 7.98
CA ILE A 117 12.81 6.49 7.21
C ILE A 117 12.99 6.83 5.72
N ARG A 118 13.53 8.01 5.41
CA ARG A 118 13.83 8.41 4.02
C ARG A 118 14.94 7.57 3.42
N GLN A 119 16.00 7.30 4.17
CA GLN A 119 17.10 6.46 3.69
C GLN A 119 16.65 5.05 3.33
N TYR A 120 15.81 4.41 4.15
CA TYR A 120 15.27 3.07 3.88
C TYR A 120 14.39 3.02 2.62
N ARG A 121 13.77 4.14 2.25
CA ARG A 121 13.04 4.26 0.98
C ARG A 121 13.97 4.34 -0.22
N ASP A 122 15.01 5.17 -0.13
CA ASP A 122 15.85 5.55 -1.27
C ASP A 122 16.96 4.53 -1.58
N GLN A 123 17.11 3.49 -0.75
CA GLN A 123 18.03 2.38 -0.99
C GLN A 123 17.63 1.54 -2.22
N LYS A 124 18.65 1.01 -2.92
CA LYS A 124 18.46 0.13 -4.10
C LYS A 124 17.61 -1.10 -3.77
N GLU A 125 17.76 -1.63 -2.56
CA GLU A 125 16.85 -2.59 -1.93
C GLU A 125 16.13 -1.86 -0.79
N ALA A 126 14.99 -1.24 -1.11
CA ALA A 126 14.28 -0.42 -0.13
C ALA A 126 13.82 -1.26 1.08
N ASN A 127 14.21 -0.87 2.29
CA ASN A 127 13.80 -1.49 3.54
C ASN A 127 12.44 -0.95 4.01
N VAL A 128 11.39 -1.26 3.26
CA VAL A 128 10.02 -0.78 3.52
C VAL A 128 9.54 -1.17 4.92
N GLU A 129 9.85 -2.39 5.35
CA GLU A 129 9.43 -2.88 6.67
C GLU A 129 10.10 -2.12 7.81
N GLY A 130 11.40 -1.83 7.70
CA GLY A 130 12.12 -0.96 8.64
C GLY A 130 11.51 0.44 8.68
N ALA A 131 11.13 1.00 7.54
CA ALA A 131 10.49 2.32 7.46
C ALA A 131 9.11 2.32 8.13
N ILE A 132 8.29 1.29 7.89
CA ILE A 132 6.99 1.10 8.54
C ILE A 132 7.15 0.94 10.05
N TYR A 133 8.14 0.16 10.50
CA TYR A 133 8.41 -0.04 11.92
C TYR A 133 8.75 1.28 12.62
N LEU A 134 9.67 2.07 12.05
CA LEU A 134 10.03 3.38 12.58
C LEU A 134 8.84 4.35 12.57
N PHE A 135 8.02 4.34 11.52
CA PHE A 135 6.81 5.16 11.46
C PHE A 135 5.84 4.85 12.60
N LYS A 136 5.64 3.56 12.93
CA LYS A 136 4.74 3.15 14.02
C LYS A 136 5.21 3.62 15.39
N LEU A 137 6.48 3.92 15.56
CA LEU A 137 7.04 4.49 16.80
C LEU A 137 6.98 6.02 16.83
N LEU A 138 6.59 6.70 15.75
CA LEU A 138 6.46 8.15 15.77
C LEU A 138 5.19 8.60 16.54
N PRO A 139 5.29 9.68 17.34
CA PRO A 139 4.13 10.42 17.82
C PRO A 139 3.30 10.98 16.65
N GLU A 140 1.98 11.12 16.84
CA GLU A 140 1.05 11.52 15.77
C GLU A 140 1.41 12.88 15.14
N LYS A 141 1.96 13.81 15.94
CA LYS A 141 2.44 15.13 15.47
C LYS A 141 3.47 15.03 14.33
N TYR A 142 4.31 13.98 14.34
CA TYR A 142 5.30 13.72 13.29
C TYR A 142 4.81 12.70 12.26
N ALA A 143 3.98 11.73 12.66
CA ALA A 143 3.44 10.72 11.75
C ALA A 143 2.65 11.35 10.60
N ARG A 144 1.90 12.44 10.86
CA ARG A 144 1.09 13.11 9.83
C ARG A 144 1.90 13.55 8.61
N THR A 145 3.07 14.17 8.80
CA THR A 145 3.92 14.62 7.70
C THR A 145 4.59 13.46 6.96
N GLN A 146 4.79 12.32 7.64
CA GLN A 146 5.34 11.12 7.02
C GLN A 146 4.32 10.32 6.21
N ARG A 147 3.01 10.46 6.46
CA ARG A 147 1.99 9.83 5.61
C ARG A 147 2.09 10.31 4.16
N ASP A 148 2.28 11.61 3.96
CA ASP A 148 2.48 12.20 2.62
C ASP A 148 3.77 11.69 1.96
N PHE A 149 4.80 11.44 2.76
CA PHE A 149 6.05 10.85 2.29
C PHE A 149 5.85 9.41 1.77
N PHE A 150 5.15 8.55 2.53
CA PHE A 150 4.79 7.20 2.08
C PHE A 150 3.87 7.22 0.86
N LYS A 151 2.99 8.20 0.76
CA LYS A 151 2.13 8.42 -0.41
C LYS A 151 2.96 8.76 -1.66
N SER A 152 3.93 9.68 -1.54
CA SER A 152 4.85 10.00 -2.64
C SER A 152 5.64 8.76 -3.06
N TYR A 153 6.13 7.98 -2.10
CA TYR A 153 6.87 6.75 -2.40
C TYR A 153 6.02 5.73 -3.19
N LEU A 154 4.76 5.57 -2.81
CA LEU A 154 3.82 4.73 -3.53
C LEU A 154 3.66 5.17 -5.00
N PHE A 155 3.64 6.49 -5.25
CA PHE A 155 3.60 7.05 -6.61
C PHE A 155 4.89 6.85 -7.40
N ASP A 156 6.03 7.03 -6.75
CA ASP A 156 7.34 6.80 -7.39
C ASP A 156 7.49 5.33 -7.79
N LYS A 157 7.06 4.40 -6.91
CA LYS A 157 7.04 2.98 -7.22
C LYS A 157 6.12 2.65 -8.39
N LEU A 158 4.94 3.26 -8.47
CA LEU A 158 4.05 3.09 -9.62
C LEU A 158 4.69 3.59 -10.92
N LYS A 159 5.45 4.68 -10.86
CA LYS A 159 6.13 5.26 -12.03
C LYS A 159 7.33 4.43 -12.48
N GLN A 160 8.12 3.91 -11.53
CA GLN A 160 9.40 3.24 -11.78
C GLN A 160 9.26 1.74 -12.01
N SER A 161 8.32 1.08 -11.33
CA SER A 161 8.14 -0.36 -11.46
C SER A 161 7.65 -0.70 -12.86
N SER A 162 8.14 -1.79 -13.43
CA SER A 162 7.64 -2.36 -14.68
C SER A 162 6.24 -2.95 -14.49
N ASP A 163 5.94 -3.49 -13.31
CA ASP A 163 4.69 -4.15 -12.97
C ASP A 163 3.90 -3.39 -11.90
N VAL A 164 2.63 -3.10 -12.17
CA VAL A 164 1.71 -2.51 -11.21
C VAL A 164 1.54 -3.35 -9.92
N ALA A 165 1.74 -4.67 -9.97
CA ALA A 165 1.55 -5.56 -8.82
C ALA A 165 2.39 -5.18 -7.60
N GLU A 166 3.65 -4.77 -7.81
CA GLU A 166 4.55 -4.34 -6.73
C GLU A 166 4.01 -3.10 -6.00
N SER A 167 3.46 -2.16 -6.76
CA SER A 167 2.86 -0.94 -6.21
C SER A 167 1.59 -1.23 -5.44
N ILE A 168 0.80 -2.20 -5.89
CA ILE A 168 -0.38 -2.67 -5.17
C ILE A 168 0.03 -3.34 -3.86
N GLN A 169 1.02 -4.23 -3.88
CA GLN A 169 1.51 -4.94 -2.69
C GLN A 169 2.04 -3.96 -1.64
N LEU A 170 2.83 -2.97 -2.07
CA LEU A 170 3.28 -1.89 -1.20
C LEU A 170 2.08 -1.13 -0.60
N GLY A 171 1.08 -0.79 -1.43
CA GLY A 171 -0.15 -0.17 -0.96
C GLY A 171 -0.83 -1.00 0.15
N VAL A 172 -0.98 -2.31 -0.04
CA VAL A 172 -1.56 -3.21 0.96
C VAL A 172 -0.76 -3.21 2.26
N GLN A 173 0.57 -3.27 2.19
CA GLN A 173 1.42 -3.20 3.39
C GLN A 173 1.22 -1.88 4.16
N LEU A 174 1.10 -0.75 3.46
CA LEU A 174 0.86 0.55 4.06
C LEU A 174 -0.54 0.69 4.67
N GLU A 175 -1.55 0.03 4.09
CA GLU A 175 -2.91 -0.03 4.63
C GLU A 175 -2.99 -0.92 5.87
N GLN A 176 -2.40 -2.11 5.83
CA GLN A 176 -2.30 -3.01 6.98
C GLN A 176 -1.52 -2.39 8.14
N ALA A 177 -0.60 -1.47 7.83
CA ALA A 177 0.15 -0.72 8.81
C ALA A 177 -0.59 0.53 9.36
N ASP A 178 -1.80 0.81 8.90
CA ASP A 178 -2.61 2.01 9.21
C ASP A 178 -1.87 3.34 8.89
N ILE A 179 -1.03 3.31 7.87
CA ILE A 179 -0.30 4.50 7.39
C ILE A 179 -1.16 5.26 6.37
N LEU A 180 -1.72 4.55 5.39
CA LEU A 180 -2.55 5.11 4.34
C LEU A 180 -3.94 4.48 4.36
N LYS A 181 -4.97 5.33 4.24
CA LYS A 181 -6.36 4.88 4.06
C LYS A 181 -6.65 4.74 2.57
N ASN A 182 -7.06 3.56 2.11
CA ASN A 182 -7.41 3.27 0.72
C ASN A 182 -6.28 3.58 -0.30
N PRO A 183 -5.07 3.02 -0.16
CA PRO A 183 -3.94 3.29 -1.06
C PRO A 183 -4.22 2.89 -2.52
N ARG A 184 -5.07 1.89 -2.74
CA ARG A 184 -5.51 1.48 -4.09
C ARG A 184 -6.24 2.60 -4.81
N ARG A 185 -7.16 3.31 -4.12
CA ARG A 185 -7.83 4.50 -4.68
C ARG A 185 -6.83 5.60 -4.99
N ILE A 186 -5.91 5.85 -4.07
CA ILE A 186 -4.87 6.88 -4.23
C ILE A 186 -4.03 6.61 -5.49
N LEU A 187 -3.66 5.34 -5.73
CA LEU A 187 -2.96 4.92 -6.95
C LEU A 187 -3.78 5.16 -8.21
N ILE A 188 -5.07 4.82 -8.21
CA ILE A 188 -5.97 5.00 -9.37
C ILE A 188 -6.16 6.48 -9.68
N ASP A 189 -6.47 7.30 -8.68
CA ASP A 189 -6.69 8.74 -8.85
C ASP A 189 -5.41 9.40 -9.41
N HIS A 190 -4.23 8.99 -8.92
CA HIS A 190 -2.95 9.46 -9.43
C HIS A 190 -2.66 8.99 -10.86
N ALA A 191 -2.91 7.71 -11.17
CA ALA A 191 -2.69 7.17 -12.51
C ALA A 191 -3.63 7.82 -13.53
N LEU A 192 -4.90 8.06 -13.17
CA LEU A 192 -5.87 8.73 -14.04
C LEU A 192 -5.39 10.12 -14.46
N ALA A 193 -4.79 10.88 -13.53
CA ALA A 193 -4.28 12.21 -13.79
C ALA A 193 -2.97 12.23 -14.61
N ASN A 194 -2.11 11.21 -14.46
CA ASN A 194 -0.72 11.27 -14.94
C ASN A 194 -0.36 10.26 -16.03
N ASN A 195 -1.01 9.09 -16.09
CA ASN A 195 -0.68 8.02 -17.03
C ASN A 195 -1.88 7.10 -17.30
N ARG A 196 -2.54 7.31 -18.45
CA ARG A 196 -3.72 6.53 -18.87
C ARG A 196 -3.44 5.03 -19.01
N ALA A 197 -2.28 4.63 -19.51
CA ALA A 197 -1.94 3.21 -19.68
C ALA A 197 -1.83 2.50 -18.32
N ARG A 198 -1.13 3.12 -17.36
CA ARG A 198 -1.02 2.60 -15.99
C ARG A 198 -2.36 2.61 -15.26
N PHE A 199 -3.20 3.61 -15.51
CA PHE A 199 -4.55 3.64 -14.98
C PHE A 199 -5.33 2.39 -15.40
N TYR A 200 -5.29 2.01 -16.68
CA TYR A 200 -6.00 0.82 -17.15
C TYR A 200 -5.45 -0.47 -16.56
N GLU A 201 -4.13 -0.61 -16.46
CA GLU A 201 -3.51 -1.78 -15.84
C GLU A 201 -3.87 -1.94 -14.35
N LEU A 202 -3.84 -0.83 -13.59
CA LEU A 202 -4.34 -0.79 -12.21
C LEU A 202 -5.81 -1.19 -12.16
N TYR A 203 -6.63 -0.57 -13.00
CA TYR A 203 -8.07 -0.80 -13.03
C TYR A 203 -8.40 -2.26 -13.34
N GLU A 204 -7.77 -2.87 -14.35
CA GLU A 204 -7.97 -4.26 -14.73
C GLU A 204 -7.59 -5.24 -13.62
N LYS A 205 -6.48 -4.99 -12.91
CA LYS A 205 -6.08 -5.80 -11.75
C LYS A 205 -7.06 -5.67 -10.59
N PHE A 206 -7.71 -4.51 -10.43
CA PHE A 206 -8.66 -4.28 -9.36
C PHE A 206 -10.09 -4.70 -9.67
N LEU A 207 -10.50 -4.79 -10.94
CA LEU A 207 -11.84 -5.21 -11.38
C LEU A 207 -12.36 -6.48 -10.71
N LYS A 208 -11.44 -7.41 -10.40
CA LYS A 208 -11.76 -8.70 -9.78
C LYS A 208 -11.73 -8.68 -8.25
N SER A 209 -11.34 -7.56 -7.62
CA SER A 209 -11.27 -7.43 -6.17
C SER A 209 -12.60 -6.95 -5.57
N ASP A 210 -12.98 -7.50 -4.41
CA ASP A 210 -14.24 -7.15 -3.73
C ASP A 210 -14.32 -5.69 -3.28
N GLU A 211 -13.17 -5.04 -3.04
CA GLU A 211 -13.12 -3.60 -2.75
C GLU A 211 -13.50 -2.73 -3.94
N PHE A 212 -13.21 -3.19 -5.16
CA PHE A 212 -13.55 -2.44 -6.36
C PHE A 212 -15.04 -2.48 -6.67
N LYS A 213 -15.76 -3.51 -6.23
CA LYS A 213 -17.23 -3.53 -6.26
C LYS A 213 -17.83 -2.33 -5.50
N ARG A 214 -17.14 -1.84 -4.46
CA ARG A 214 -17.56 -0.65 -3.68
C ARG A 214 -17.15 0.66 -4.37
N LEU A 215 -15.98 0.72 -5.00
CA LEU A 215 -15.50 1.91 -5.73
C LEU A 215 -16.25 2.12 -7.06
N GLY A 216 -16.64 1.05 -7.74
CA GLY A 216 -17.38 1.07 -9.02
C GLY A 216 -18.78 1.66 -8.96
N LYS A 217 -19.28 2.04 -7.77
CA LYS A 217 -20.51 2.85 -7.63
C LYS A 217 -20.31 4.32 -7.99
N ARG A 218 -19.07 4.78 -8.20
CA ARG A 218 -18.73 6.19 -8.43
C ARG A 218 -18.54 6.49 -9.92
N ALA A 219 -19.34 7.42 -10.45
CA ALA A 219 -19.35 7.75 -11.88
C ALA A 219 -17.99 8.20 -12.44
N HIS A 220 -17.24 9.05 -11.73
CA HIS A 220 -15.94 9.55 -12.19
C HIS A 220 -14.85 8.48 -12.39
N LEU A 221 -14.97 7.32 -11.72
CA LEU A 221 -14.06 6.18 -11.90
C LEU A 221 -14.58 5.19 -12.94
N ALA A 222 -15.89 5.14 -13.15
CA ALA A 222 -16.52 4.26 -14.12
C ALA A 222 -16.41 4.81 -15.56
N TYR A 223 -16.37 6.13 -15.77
CA TYR A 223 -16.21 6.73 -17.10
C TYR A 223 -14.95 6.31 -17.86
N PRO A 224 -13.73 6.48 -17.31
CA PRO A 224 -12.52 6.14 -18.06
C PRO A 224 -12.46 4.63 -18.35
N TYR A 225 -13.07 3.84 -17.48
CA TYR A 225 -13.16 2.40 -17.64
C TYR A 225 -14.11 1.95 -18.75
N ILE A 226 -15.28 2.57 -18.88
CA ILE A 226 -16.20 2.31 -19.99
C ILE A 226 -15.51 2.63 -21.32
N VAL A 227 -14.82 3.77 -21.40
CA VAL A 227 -14.08 4.18 -22.59
C VAL A 227 -12.98 3.17 -22.96
N HIS A 228 -12.23 2.67 -21.98
CA HIS A 228 -11.23 1.62 -22.20
C HIS A 228 -11.83 0.33 -22.72
N SER A 229 -12.90 -0.13 -22.07
CA SER A 229 -13.58 -1.38 -22.42
C SER A 229 -14.13 -1.30 -23.86
N LEU A 230 -14.63 -0.13 -24.26
CA LEU A 230 -15.04 0.14 -25.64
C LEU A 230 -13.88 0.06 -26.64
N ASN A 231 -12.70 0.59 -26.29
CA ASN A 231 -11.52 0.50 -27.15
C ASN A 231 -11.03 -0.95 -27.36
N GLN A 232 -11.37 -1.87 -26.46
CA GLN A 232 -11.02 -3.29 -26.58
C GLN A 232 -11.96 -4.05 -27.53
N LEU A 233 -13.15 -3.53 -27.84
CA LEU A 233 -14.16 -4.24 -28.65
C LEU A 233 -13.69 -4.61 -30.06
N SER A 234 -12.87 -3.76 -30.69
CA SER A 234 -12.43 -3.94 -32.08
C SER A 234 -11.58 -5.20 -32.30
N ASN A 235 -10.85 -5.64 -31.27
CA ASN A 235 -9.88 -6.74 -31.37
C ASN A 235 -10.23 -7.95 -30.48
N SER A 236 -11.45 -7.98 -29.92
CA SER A 236 -11.87 -8.99 -28.95
C SER A 236 -12.63 -10.16 -29.59
N SER A 237 -12.54 -11.36 -29.00
CA SER A 237 -13.41 -12.49 -29.32
C SER A 237 -14.87 -12.21 -28.93
N ASN A 238 -15.83 -12.98 -29.45
CA ASN A 238 -17.25 -12.83 -29.10
C ASN A 238 -17.48 -12.98 -27.59
N GLU A 239 -16.91 -14.01 -26.96
CA GLU A 239 -16.96 -14.21 -25.50
C GLU A 239 -16.46 -12.96 -24.75
N LYS A 240 -15.34 -12.38 -25.20
CA LYS A 240 -14.77 -11.21 -24.55
C LYS A 240 -15.60 -9.95 -24.76
N LYS A 241 -16.23 -9.81 -25.93
CA LYS A 241 -17.20 -8.73 -26.21
C LYS A 241 -18.42 -8.84 -25.30
N VAL A 242 -18.94 -10.05 -25.05
CA VAL A 242 -20.03 -10.27 -24.09
C VAL A 242 -19.63 -9.79 -22.70
N GLU A 243 -18.47 -10.22 -22.19
CA GLU A 243 -17.96 -9.77 -20.89
C GLU A 243 -17.86 -8.23 -20.80
N ILE A 244 -17.34 -7.59 -21.85
CA ILE A 244 -17.20 -6.13 -21.94
C ILE A 244 -18.57 -5.45 -21.84
N PHE A 245 -19.56 -5.88 -22.64
CA PHE A 245 -20.88 -5.26 -22.65
C PHE A 245 -21.63 -5.45 -21.33
N VAL A 246 -21.64 -6.67 -20.78
CA VAL A 246 -22.24 -6.96 -19.47
C VAL A 246 -21.64 -6.05 -18.40
N HIS A 247 -20.33 -5.83 -18.47
CA HIS A 247 -19.65 -4.96 -17.54
C HIS A 247 -19.99 -3.47 -17.77
N ILE A 248 -20.05 -2.97 -19.01
CA ILE A 248 -20.45 -1.58 -19.30
C ILE A 248 -21.88 -1.32 -18.82
N ALA A 249 -22.82 -2.23 -19.08
CA ALA A 249 -24.19 -2.15 -18.58
C ALA A 249 -24.20 -2.07 -17.04
N SER A 250 -23.49 -2.99 -16.38
CA SER A 250 -23.38 -3.00 -14.92
C SER A 250 -22.78 -1.71 -14.35
N ALA A 251 -21.87 -1.05 -15.07
CA ALA A 251 -21.27 0.21 -14.65
C ALA A 251 -22.21 1.41 -14.84
N LEU A 252 -22.89 1.50 -15.99
CA LEU A 252 -23.83 2.57 -16.31
C LEU A 252 -25.04 2.57 -15.38
N PHE A 253 -25.64 1.40 -15.15
CA PHE A 253 -26.87 1.28 -14.37
C PHE A 253 -26.66 1.25 -12.85
N LYS A 254 -25.40 1.14 -12.39
CA LYS A 254 -25.05 1.45 -10.98
C LYS A 254 -25.20 2.92 -10.65
N TRP A 255 -25.23 3.80 -11.65
CA TRP A 255 -25.63 5.18 -11.45
C TRP A 255 -27.15 5.17 -11.41
N GLU A 256 -27.75 5.64 -10.32
CA GLU A 256 -29.20 5.51 -10.07
C GLU A 256 -30.08 6.01 -11.24
N GLN A 257 -29.53 6.87 -12.12
CA GLN A 257 -30.02 7.11 -13.48
C GLN A 257 -28.85 7.40 -14.46
N PRO A 258 -28.47 6.50 -15.37
CA PRO A 258 -27.54 6.83 -16.43
C PRO A 258 -28.21 7.78 -17.43
N GLU A 259 -27.55 8.89 -17.76
CA GLU A 259 -28.07 9.81 -18.76
C GLU A 259 -28.20 9.11 -20.13
N MET A 260 -29.30 9.35 -20.83
CA MET A 260 -29.61 8.73 -22.13
C MET A 260 -28.49 8.89 -23.17
N ARG A 261 -27.72 9.97 -23.12
CA ARG A 261 -26.56 10.18 -24.00
C ARG A 261 -25.49 9.09 -23.83
N PHE A 262 -25.23 8.66 -22.59
CA PHE A 262 -24.21 7.65 -22.29
C PHE A 262 -24.69 6.25 -22.65
N LEU A 263 -25.96 5.93 -22.36
CA LEU A 263 -26.56 4.68 -22.82
C LEU A 263 -26.50 4.57 -24.35
N LYS A 264 -26.81 5.66 -25.06
CA LYS A 264 -26.74 5.69 -26.52
C LYS A 264 -25.30 5.53 -27.04
N GLN A 265 -24.38 6.39 -26.60
CA GLN A 265 -23.02 6.46 -27.15
C GLN A 265 -22.11 5.31 -26.72
N TRP A 266 -22.24 4.84 -25.48
CA TRP A 266 -21.29 3.89 -24.89
C TRP A 266 -21.83 2.47 -24.76
N PHE A 267 -23.12 2.25 -24.97
CA PHE A 267 -23.69 0.91 -24.91
C PHE A 267 -24.41 0.56 -26.21
N MET A 268 -25.44 1.33 -26.57
CA MET A 268 -26.29 1.03 -27.72
C MET A 268 -25.54 1.03 -29.06
N GLU A 269 -24.91 2.14 -29.44
CA GLU A 269 -24.22 2.22 -30.74
C GLU A 269 -23.09 1.18 -30.90
N PRO A 270 -22.24 0.95 -29.88
CA PRO A 270 -21.23 -0.12 -29.96
C PRO A 270 -21.82 -1.53 -29.98
N LEU A 271 -22.91 -1.80 -29.24
CA LEU A 271 -23.58 -3.10 -29.23
C LEU A 271 -24.22 -3.39 -30.58
N MET A 272 -24.84 -2.39 -31.21
CA MET A 272 -25.42 -2.52 -32.54
C MET A 272 -24.39 -2.81 -33.64
N LYS A 273 -23.15 -2.32 -33.47
CA LYS A 273 -22.02 -2.67 -34.34
C LYS A 273 -21.50 -4.10 -34.10
N ASN A 274 -21.84 -4.70 -32.97
CA ASN A 274 -21.47 -6.06 -32.57
C ASN A 274 -22.73 -6.91 -32.34
N SER A 275 -23.68 -6.86 -33.27
CA SER A 275 -24.99 -7.53 -33.12
C SER A 275 -24.89 -9.04 -32.93
N SER A 276 -23.77 -9.67 -33.33
CA SER A 276 -23.52 -11.11 -33.15
C SER A 276 -23.47 -11.56 -31.69
N VAL A 277 -23.23 -10.66 -30.73
CA VAL A 277 -23.18 -10.98 -29.29
C VAL A 277 -24.41 -10.50 -28.53
N LEU A 278 -25.40 -9.93 -29.22
CA LEU A 278 -26.55 -9.26 -28.61
C LEU A 278 -27.35 -10.19 -27.71
N THR A 279 -27.69 -11.39 -28.21
CA THR A 279 -28.48 -12.38 -27.46
C THR A 279 -27.77 -12.81 -26.19
N GLU A 280 -26.47 -13.16 -26.29
CA GLU A 280 -25.65 -13.57 -25.13
C GLU A 280 -25.51 -12.45 -24.09
N VAL A 281 -25.32 -11.20 -24.53
CA VAL A 281 -25.29 -10.02 -23.64
C VAL A 281 -26.61 -9.84 -22.90
N MET A 282 -27.74 -9.96 -23.59
CA MET A 282 -29.06 -9.84 -22.97
C MET A 282 -29.33 -10.95 -21.95
N CYS A 283 -28.85 -12.17 -22.22
CA CYS A 283 -28.91 -13.30 -21.28
C CYS A 283 -28.05 -13.08 -20.02
N GLU A 284 -26.84 -12.54 -20.14
CA GLU A 284 -25.94 -12.35 -18.99
C GLU A 284 -26.32 -11.16 -18.09
N ILE A 285 -26.99 -10.14 -18.64
CA ILE A 285 -27.52 -9.00 -17.86
C ILE A 285 -28.67 -9.42 -16.90
N CYS A 286 -29.17 -10.66 -16.99
CA CYS A 286 -30.35 -11.20 -16.29
C CYS A 286 -30.38 -11.09 -14.75
N LYS A 287 -29.33 -10.65 -14.06
CA LYS A 287 -29.36 -10.52 -12.60
C LYS A 287 -30.08 -9.26 -12.09
N ASP A 288 -30.45 -8.33 -12.97
CA ASP A 288 -31.25 -7.14 -12.62
C ASP A 288 -32.34 -6.88 -13.69
N GLU A 289 -33.56 -7.28 -13.37
CA GLU A 289 -34.72 -7.26 -14.27
C GLU A 289 -35.08 -5.85 -14.77
N LYS A 290 -34.82 -4.81 -13.94
CA LYS A 290 -35.06 -3.42 -14.30
C LYS A 290 -34.07 -2.91 -15.34
N ILE A 291 -32.80 -3.29 -15.19
CA ILE A 291 -31.74 -2.97 -16.16
C ILE A 291 -32.03 -3.65 -17.49
N ARG A 292 -32.38 -4.94 -17.46
CA ARG A 292 -32.72 -5.73 -18.64
C ARG A 292 -33.88 -5.12 -19.41
N SER A 293 -34.98 -4.77 -18.73
CA SER A 293 -36.14 -4.17 -19.37
C SER A 293 -35.81 -2.83 -20.04
N ASN A 294 -35.04 -1.97 -19.37
CA ASN A 294 -34.65 -0.67 -19.94
C ASN A 294 -33.77 -0.83 -21.19
N ILE A 295 -32.77 -1.73 -21.12
CA ILE A 295 -31.91 -2.00 -22.27
C ILE A 295 -32.70 -2.63 -23.41
N ALA A 296 -33.55 -3.62 -23.13
CA ALA A 296 -34.38 -4.28 -24.13
C ALA A 296 -35.27 -3.29 -24.87
N SER A 297 -35.98 -2.42 -24.15
CA SER A 297 -36.81 -1.37 -24.77
C SER A 297 -35.98 -0.45 -25.66
N MET A 298 -34.80 -0.01 -25.21
CA MET A 298 -33.92 0.85 -26.02
C MET A 298 -33.38 0.13 -27.26
N VAL A 299 -33.06 -1.16 -27.17
CA VAL A 299 -32.62 -1.98 -28.31
C VAL A 299 -33.73 -2.14 -29.32
N ILE A 300 -34.95 -2.48 -28.86
CA ILE A 300 -36.12 -2.62 -29.71
C ILE A 300 -36.44 -1.29 -30.39
N ASP A 301 -36.51 -0.18 -29.65
CA ASP A 301 -36.76 1.16 -30.19
C ASP A 301 -35.71 1.55 -31.25
N HIS A 302 -34.43 1.25 -30.99
CA HIS A 302 -33.35 1.55 -31.92
C HIS A 302 -33.44 0.71 -33.20
N LEU A 303 -33.74 -0.58 -33.08
CA LEU A 303 -33.90 -1.48 -34.21
C LEU A 303 -35.13 -1.10 -35.06
N LEU A 304 -36.26 -0.79 -34.42
CA LEU A 304 -37.48 -0.33 -35.07
C LEU A 304 -37.23 0.99 -35.83
N PHE A 305 -36.54 1.95 -35.21
CA PHE A 305 -36.16 3.21 -35.87
C PHE A 305 -35.26 3.00 -37.09
N ARG A 306 -34.47 1.92 -37.11
CA ARG A 306 -33.58 1.55 -38.23
C ARG A 306 -34.23 0.59 -39.24
N HIS A 307 -35.53 0.30 -39.11
CA HIS A 307 -36.28 -0.65 -39.94
C HIS A 307 -35.70 -2.08 -39.93
N LYS A 308 -35.06 -2.45 -38.83
CA LYS A 308 -34.39 -3.75 -38.61
C LYS A 308 -35.35 -4.77 -37.99
N PHE A 309 -36.49 -4.99 -38.65
CA PHE A 309 -37.60 -5.76 -38.07
C PHE A 309 -37.27 -7.23 -37.81
N LYS A 310 -36.46 -7.87 -38.66
CA LYS A 310 -36.07 -9.28 -38.50
C LYS A 310 -35.28 -9.49 -37.20
N GLU A 311 -34.36 -8.59 -36.89
CA GLU A 311 -33.54 -8.64 -35.67
C GLU A 311 -34.39 -8.35 -34.41
N VAL A 312 -35.48 -7.57 -34.53
CA VAL A 312 -36.47 -7.39 -33.45
C VAL A 312 -37.22 -8.69 -33.19
N THR A 313 -37.68 -9.37 -34.24
CA THR A 313 -38.40 -10.64 -34.11
C THR A 313 -37.50 -11.70 -33.48
N GLU A 314 -36.25 -11.83 -33.91
CA GLU A 314 -35.26 -12.76 -33.34
C GLU A 314 -34.95 -12.47 -31.86
N LEU A 315 -35.04 -11.21 -31.42
CA LEU A 315 -34.86 -10.80 -30.02
C LEU A 315 -36.09 -11.08 -29.13
N LEU A 316 -37.29 -11.01 -29.72
CA LEU A 316 -38.56 -11.27 -29.04
C LEU A 316 -38.88 -12.77 -28.98
N ASP A 317 -38.45 -13.53 -30.00
CA ASP A 317 -38.63 -14.98 -30.12
C ASP A 317 -37.54 -15.78 -29.38
N GLY A 318 -36.53 -15.09 -28.83
CA GLY A 318 -35.38 -15.65 -28.10
C GLY A 318 -35.69 -16.03 -26.66
#